data_AF-A0A232EHL5-F1
#
_entry.id   AF-A0A232EHL5-F1
#
_cell.length_a   1.000
_cell.length_b   1.000
_cell.length_c   1.000
_cell.angle_alpha   90.00
_cell.angle_beta   90.00
_cell.angle_gamma   90.00
#
_symmetry.space_group_name_H-M   'P 1'
#
loop_
_entity.id
_entity.type
_entity.pdbx_description
1 polymer ?
#
loop_
_entity_poly.entity_id
_entity_poly.type
_entity_poly.pdbx_seq_one_letter_code
_entity_poly.pdbx_strand_id
1 'polypeptide(L)'
;QHTEDRLLGPTSCKTCTKVIAKGNPRKCDKCGWHYHPRCTPTQPIYDNGKTIQVCRNCLLVYNLFLSGTLKSSASPQGGNSSASTTRPSSPQPADTAILNKILEKLNKLDSIEKIQNTTKNEAEENGRLLGKRMSVIEISLEPLDEIPRLMNRMTVVEADVAVLELSRLTSKESMSRTGPSTDSSSASALDLETVRQLRDSNARIQAQLDRVASSQAKLSAELVITGLASTWAISLRLLAYIALKPLDAQLTERDITSARPLIKR
;
A
#
# COMPACT_ATOMS: atom_id res chain seq x y z
N GLN A 1 -13.24 -50.11 -1.72
CA GLN A 1 -13.54 -48.67 -1.88
C GLN A 1 -12.52 -47.90 -1.05
N HIS A 2 -11.90 -46.84 -1.60
CA HIS A 2 -10.87 -46.07 -0.90
C HIS A 2 -11.49 -45.06 0.07
N THR A 3 -10.95 -45.01 1.29
CA THR A 3 -11.03 -43.85 2.19
C THR A 3 -9.64 -43.57 2.75
N GLU A 4 -8.77 -43.00 1.90
CA GLU A 4 -7.58 -42.32 2.39
C GLU A 4 -8.00 -40.98 3.01
N ASP A 5 -8.42 -41.01 4.28
CA ASP A 5 -8.72 -39.82 5.06
C ASP A 5 -7.39 -39.13 5.46
N ARG A 6 -6.68 -38.64 4.44
CA ARG A 6 -5.42 -37.90 4.61
C ARG A 6 -5.74 -36.61 5.35
N LEU A 7 -5.25 -36.54 6.59
CA LEU A 7 -5.28 -35.39 7.50
C LEU A 7 -4.59 -34.16 6.87
N LEU A 8 -5.27 -33.52 5.92
CA LEU A 8 -4.91 -32.20 5.42
C LEU A 8 -5.10 -31.20 6.57
N GLY A 9 -3.99 -30.61 7.03
CA GLY A 9 -4.01 -29.59 8.06
C GLY A 9 -4.93 -28.41 7.72
N PRO A 10 -5.34 -27.61 8.72
CA PRO A 10 -6.36 -26.57 8.57
C PRO A 10 -6.08 -25.65 7.38
N THR A 11 -6.91 -25.77 6.33
CA THR A 11 -6.77 -24.98 5.11
C THR A 11 -7.09 -23.51 5.39
N SER A 12 -6.11 -22.62 5.21
CA SER A 12 -6.32 -21.17 5.36
C SER A 12 -6.78 -20.55 4.05
N CYS A 13 -7.57 -19.48 4.15
CA CYS A 13 -8.02 -18.71 2.99
C CYS A 13 -6.88 -17.83 2.49
N LYS A 14 -6.53 -17.95 1.21
CA LYS A 14 -5.43 -17.18 0.59
C LYS A 14 -5.61 -15.65 0.69
N THR A 15 -6.85 -15.17 0.75
CA THR A 15 -7.19 -13.73 0.74
C THR A 15 -7.17 -13.10 2.14
N CYS A 16 -7.68 -13.79 3.16
CA CYS A 16 -7.83 -13.23 4.51
C CYS A 16 -7.02 -13.95 5.61
N THR A 17 -6.17 -14.91 5.22
CA THR A 17 -5.28 -15.76 6.03
C THR A 17 -5.91 -16.57 7.16
N LYS A 18 -7.17 -16.33 7.52
CA LYS A 18 -7.95 -17.10 8.50
C LYS A 18 -8.16 -18.54 8.04
N VAL A 19 -8.14 -19.46 8.99
CA VAL A 19 -8.52 -20.87 8.80
C VAL A 19 -9.94 -20.94 8.26
N ILE A 20 -10.15 -21.71 7.19
CA ILE A 20 -11.48 -22.02 6.68
C ILE A 20 -12.06 -23.10 7.58
N ALA A 21 -13.05 -22.73 8.39
CA ALA A 21 -13.84 -23.68 9.16
C ALA A 21 -14.47 -24.74 8.23
N LYS A 22 -14.81 -25.91 8.79
CA LYS A 22 -15.28 -27.10 8.05
C LYS A 22 -16.60 -26.84 7.31
N GLY A 23 -16.52 -26.20 6.14
CA GLY A 23 -17.62 -25.76 5.32
C GLY A 23 -17.14 -25.38 3.92
N ASN A 24 -17.40 -26.27 2.95
CA ASN A 24 -17.17 -26.19 1.50
C ASN A 24 -16.27 -25.02 1.04
N PRO A 25 -14.94 -25.09 1.28
CA PRO A 25 -13.99 -24.12 0.75
C PRO A 25 -14.04 -24.11 -0.77
N ARG A 26 -14.04 -22.93 -1.38
CA ARG A 26 -13.90 -22.84 -2.84
C ARG A 26 -12.42 -22.98 -3.20
N LYS A 27 -12.06 -24.05 -3.90
CA LYS A 27 -10.73 -24.25 -4.46
C LYS A 27 -10.67 -23.62 -5.85
N CYS A 28 -9.54 -22.99 -6.19
CA CYS A 28 -9.23 -22.62 -7.57
C CYS A 28 -8.50 -23.77 -8.26
N ASP A 29 -9.04 -24.28 -9.36
CA ASP A 29 -8.47 -25.40 -10.11
C ASP A 29 -7.14 -25.04 -10.80
N LYS A 30 -6.92 -23.75 -11.14
CA LYS A 30 -5.68 -23.28 -11.77
C LYS A 30 -4.50 -23.11 -10.80
N CYS A 31 -4.74 -22.60 -9.58
CA CYS A 31 -3.67 -22.26 -8.64
C CYS A 31 -3.70 -23.04 -7.32
N GLY A 32 -4.64 -23.97 -7.15
CA GLY A 32 -4.74 -24.86 -5.99
C GLY A 32 -5.19 -24.20 -4.67
N TRP A 33 -5.17 -22.87 -4.58
CA TRP A 33 -5.51 -22.11 -3.39
C TRP A 33 -7.00 -22.25 -3.00
N HIS A 34 -7.25 -22.18 -1.68
CA HIS A 34 -8.58 -22.26 -1.09
C HIS A 34 -9.05 -20.87 -0.63
N TYR A 35 -10.36 -20.65 -0.76
CA TYR A 35 -11.02 -19.37 -0.50
C TYR A 35 -12.33 -19.58 0.26
N HIS A 36 -12.62 -18.69 1.21
CA HIS A 36 -13.98 -18.56 1.73
C HIS A 36 -14.91 -18.09 0.60
N PRO A 37 -16.15 -18.62 0.50
CA PRO A 37 -17.14 -18.16 -0.48
C PRO A 37 -17.40 -16.65 -0.46
N ARG A 38 -17.25 -15.99 0.70
CA ARG A 38 -17.38 -14.53 0.86
C ARG A 38 -16.10 -13.73 0.58
N CYS A 39 -14.91 -14.32 0.67
CA CYS A 39 -13.65 -13.58 0.50
C CYS A 39 -13.23 -13.46 -0.96
N THR A 40 -13.57 -14.43 -1.81
CA THR A 40 -13.26 -14.36 -3.23
C THR A 40 -14.29 -15.19 -4.00
N PRO A 41 -15.13 -14.59 -4.86
CA PRO A 41 -15.97 -15.36 -5.76
C PRO A 41 -15.08 -16.12 -6.74
N THR A 42 -15.26 -17.44 -6.82
CA THR A 42 -14.77 -18.21 -7.96
C THR A 42 -15.80 -18.16 -9.08
N GLN A 43 -15.34 -18.14 -10.31
CA GLN A 43 -16.19 -18.22 -11.49
C GLN A 43 -15.84 -19.49 -12.30
N PRO A 44 -16.83 -20.16 -12.90
CA PRO A 44 -16.58 -21.20 -13.86
C PRO A 44 -16.03 -20.61 -15.17
N ILE A 45 -14.98 -21.20 -15.73
CA ILE A 45 -14.52 -20.96 -17.10
C ILE A 45 -14.44 -22.29 -17.85
N TYR A 46 -14.49 -22.26 -19.18
CA TYR A 46 -14.35 -23.44 -20.02
C TYR A 46 -12.92 -23.54 -20.55
N ASP A 47 -12.17 -24.52 -20.09
CA ASP A 47 -10.74 -24.69 -20.40
C ASP A 47 -10.48 -26.13 -20.82
N ASN A 48 -9.81 -26.33 -21.97
CA ASN A 48 -9.51 -27.64 -22.55
C ASN A 48 -10.70 -28.64 -22.57
N GLY A 49 -11.91 -28.15 -22.92
CA GLY A 49 -13.11 -28.99 -23.00
C GLY A 49 -13.79 -29.29 -21.66
N LYS A 50 -13.36 -28.66 -20.56
CA LYS A 50 -13.92 -28.88 -19.22
C LYS A 50 -14.23 -27.56 -18.52
N THR A 51 -15.35 -27.50 -17.82
CA THR A 51 -15.65 -26.38 -16.91
C THR A 51 -14.82 -26.51 -15.64
N ILE A 52 -14.02 -25.48 -15.32
CA ILE A 52 -13.17 -25.40 -14.12
C ILE A 52 -13.48 -24.15 -13.31
N GLN A 53 -13.32 -24.19 -12.00
CA GLN A 53 -13.52 -23.06 -11.08
C GLN A 53 -12.21 -22.28 -10.91
N VAL A 54 -12.21 -20.98 -11.26
CA VAL A 54 -11.03 -20.11 -11.09
C VAL A 54 -11.30 -18.95 -10.14
N CYS A 55 -10.29 -18.52 -9.39
CA CYS A 55 -10.35 -17.30 -8.61
C CYS A 55 -10.19 -16.05 -9.50
N ARG A 56 -10.61 -14.88 -8.99
CA ARG A 56 -10.60 -13.60 -9.73
C ARG A 56 -9.26 -13.28 -10.40
N ASN A 57 -8.13 -13.56 -9.75
CA ASN A 57 -6.80 -13.29 -10.33
C ASN A 57 -6.48 -14.23 -11.50
N CYS A 58 -6.77 -15.54 -11.37
CA CYS A 58 -6.60 -16.48 -12.48
C CYS A 58 -7.54 -16.17 -13.65
N LEU A 59 -8.75 -15.67 -13.39
CA LEU A 59 -9.68 -15.21 -14.41
C LEU A 59 -9.15 -13.98 -15.18
N LEU A 60 -8.60 -12.99 -14.48
CA LEU A 60 -7.99 -11.81 -15.12
C LEU A 60 -6.84 -12.22 -16.05
N VAL A 61 -5.96 -13.11 -15.58
CA VAL A 61 -4.86 -13.65 -16.39
C VAL A 61 -5.39 -14.45 -17.60
N TYR A 62 -6.41 -15.29 -17.42
CA TYR A 62 -7.03 -16.06 -18.50
C TYR A 62 -7.62 -15.16 -19.60
N ASN A 63 -8.31 -14.08 -19.22
CA ASN A 63 -8.91 -13.14 -20.15
C ASN A 63 -7.87 -12.33 -20.94
N LEU A 64 -6.71 -12.00 -20.33
CA LEU A 64 -5.59 -11.36 -21.02
C LEU A 64 -5.05 -12.26 -22.15
N PHE A 65 -4.92 -13.57 -21.92
CA PHE A 65 -4.46 -14.49 -22.96
C PHE A 65 -5.51 -14.79 -24.05
N LEU A 66 -6.80 -14.91 -23.71
CA LEU A 66 -7.85 -15.13 -24.72
C LEU A 66 -8.06 -13.92 -25.65
N SER A 67 -7.81 -12.71 -25.16
CA SER A 67 -7.96 -11.48 -25.94
C SER A 67 -6.96 -11.39 -27.11
N GLY A 68 -5.90 -12.20 -27.11
CA GLY A 68 -4.96 -12.34 -28.23
C GLY A 68 -5.41 -13.27 -29.37
N THR A 69 -6.53 -14.00 -29.23
CA THR A 69 -6.85 -15.14 -30.12
C THR A 69 -8.30 -15.16 -30.63
N LEU A 70 -8.69 -14.15 -31.41
CA LEU A 70 -9.97 -14.05 -32.12
C LEU A 70 -9.76 -13.28 -33.44
N LYS A 71 -10.17 -13.71 -34.64
CA LYS A 71 -11.00 -14.85 -35.09
C LYS A 71 -10.49 -15.40 -36.44
N SER A 72 -10.44 -16.72 -36.58
CA SER A 72 -10.52 -17.41 -37.87
C SER A 72 -11.55 -18.54 -37.76
N SER A 73 -12.83 -18.21 -37.94
CA SER A 73 -13.89 -19.22 -38.08
C SER A 73 -13.85 -19.80 -39.50
N ALA A 74 -13.20 -20.94 -39.68
CA ALA A 74 -13.33 -21.73 -40.90
C ALA A 74 -14.61 -22.56 -40.84
N SER A 75 -15.59 -22.24 -41.68
CA SER A 75 -16.76 -23.11 -41.88
C SER A 75 -16.35 -24.34 -42.70
N PRO A 76 -16.84 -25.56 -42.37
CA PRO A 76 -16.60 -26.74 -43.20
C PRO A 76 -17.45 -26.66 -44.47
N GLN A 77 -16.83 -26.78 -45.63
CA GLN A 77 -17.50 -26.85 -46.93
C GLN A 77 -17.55 -28.33 -47.38
N GLY A 78 -18.74 -28.86 -47.68
CA GLY A 78 -18.90 -30.28 -48.03
C GLY A 78 -19.99 -30.52 -49.08
N GLY A 79 -19.59 -31.17 -50.18
CA GLY A 79 -20.45 -31.73 -51.25
C GLY A 79 -21.10 -30.72 -52.21
N ASN A 80 -21.35 -31.02 -53.49
CA ASN A 80 -21.11 -32.23 -54.30
C ASN A 80 -20.90 -31.86 -55.79
N SER A 81 -20.59 -32.86 -56.62
CA SER A 81 -20.05 -32.78 -57.99
C SER A 81 -21.00 -32.37 -59.14
N SER A 82 -20.38 -31.96 -60.27
CA SER A 82 -20.63 -32.43 -61.65
C SER A 82 -21.07 -31.42 -62.74
N ALA A 83 -20.51 -31.68 -63.94
CA ALA A 83 -20.91 -31.30 -65.32
C ALA A 83 -20.23 -30.08 -65.99
N SER A 84 -19.64 -30.36 -67.16
CA SER A 84 -18.95 -29.42 -68.06
C SER A 84 -19.89 -28.55 -68.89
N THR A 85 -19.45 -27.35 -69.27
CA THR A 85 -19.71 -26.72 -70.59
C THR A 85 -18.58 -25.73 -70.91
N THR A 86 -18.20 -25.63 -72.19
CA THR A 86 -17.04 -24.90 -72.72
C THR A 86 -17.31 -23.40 -73.00
N ARG A 87 -16.23 -22.60 -73.18
CA ARG A 87 -16.16 -21.27 -73.87
C ARG A 87 -16.45 -20.02 -72.99
N PRO A 88 -15.92 -18.83 -73.35
CA PRO A 88 -14.52 -18.46 -73.62
C PRO A 88 -13.92 -17.56 -72.51
N SER A 89 -12.60 -17.35 -72.52
CA SER A 89 -11.88 -16.59 -71.49
C SER A 89 -12.31 -15.12 -71.38
N SER A 90 -12.83 -14.74 -70.22
CA SER A 90 -12.93 -13.35 -69.73
C SER A 90 -12.07 -13.20 -68.47
N PRO A 91 -11.44 -12.03 -68.19
CA PRO A 91 -10.58 -11.86 -67.01
C PRO A 91 -11.32 -12.21 -65.70
N GLN A 92 -10.67 -12.98 -64.83
CA GLN A 92 -11.40 -13.75 -63.81
C GLN A 92 -11.88 -12.91 -62.62
N PRO A 93 -13.04 -13.28 -62.00
CA PRO A 93 -13.44 -12.77 -60.68
C PRO A 93 -12.51 -13.14 -59.53
N ALA A 94 -11.49 -13.99 -59.77
CA ALA A 94 -10.56 -14.45 -58.74
C ALA A 94 -9.56 -13.35 -58.32
N ASP A 95 -9.06 -12.56 -59.27
CA ASP A 95 -8.01 -11.57 -59.02
C ASP A 95 -8.52 -10.40 -58.17
N THR A 96 -9.77 -9.97 -58.38
CA THR A 96 -10.44 -8.94 -57.56
C THR A 96 -10.70 -9.43 -56.14
N ALA A 97 -11.03 -10.71 -55.94
CA ALA A 97 -11.16 -11.31 -54.61
C ALA A 97 -9.82 -11.37 -53.86
N ILE A 98 -8.72 -11.66 -54.56
CA ILE A 98 -7.36 -11.65 -53.99
C ILE A 98 -6.96 -10.22 -53.59
N LEU A 99 -7.16 -9.23 -54.47
CA LEU A 99 -6.86 -7.82 -54.20
C LEU A 99 -7.64 -7.28 -53.00
N ASN A 100 -8.95 -7.56 -52.91
CA ASN A 100 -9.77 -7.17 -51.76
C ASN A 100 -9.26 -7.79 -50.44
N LYS A 101 -8.80 -9.05 -50.47
CA LYS A 101 -8.23 -9.73 -49.30
C LYS A 101 -6.85 -9.19 -48.90
N ILE A 102 -6.08 -8.66 -49.86
CA ILE A 102 -4.83 -7.93 -49.58
C ILE A 102 -5.14 -6.58 -48.94
N LEU A 103 -6.08 -5.82 -49.49
CA LEU A 103 -6.51 -4.52 -48.96
C LEU A 103 -7.06 -4.63 -47.53
N GLU A 104 -7.89 -5.65 -47.26
CA GLU A 104 -8.40 -5.93 -45.92
C GLU A 104 -7.27 -6.24 -44.91
N LYS A 105 -6.22 -6.96 -45.34
CA LYS A 105 -5.04 -7.23 -44.51
C LYS A 105 -4.21 -5.97 -44.26
N LEU A 106 -4.02 -5.11 -45.25
CA LEU A 106 -3.31 -3.84 -45.09
C LEU A 106 -4.03 -2.91 -44.10
N ASN A 107 -5.35 -2.78 -44.19
CA ASN A 107 -6.15 -2.00 -43.24
C ASN A 107 -6.07 -2.57 -41.80
N LYS A 108 -5.96 -3.90 -41.65
CA LYS A 108 -5.73 -4.52 -40.34
C LYS A 108 -4.33 -4.24 -39.78
N LEU A 109 -3.31 -4.18 -40.63
CA LEU A 109 -1.94 -3.84 -40.23
C LEU A 109 -1.84 -2.38 -39.76
N ASP A 110 -2.43 -1.43 -40.50
CA ASP A 110 -2.53 -0.01 -40.08
C ASP A 110 -3.23 0.12 -38.72
N SER A 111 -4.36 -0.57 -38.53
CA SER A 111 -5.06 -0.58 -37.25
C SER A 111 -4.22 -1.17 -36.10
N ILE A 112 -3.35 -2.14 -36.37
CA ILE A 112 -2.45 -2.73 -35.36
C ILE A 112 -1.32 -1.75 -35.02
N GLU A 113 -0.69 -1.15 -36.02
CA GLU A 113 0.36 -0.13 -35.85
C GLU A 113 -0.16 1.06 -35.03
N LYS A 114 -1.37 1.53 -35.32
CA LYS A 114 -2.02 2.60 -34.56
C LYS A 114 -2.21 2.24 -33.08
N ILE A 115 -2.68 1.02 -32.79
CA ILE A 115 -2.83 0.53 -31.40
C ILE A 115 -1.46 0.43 -30.71
N GLN A 116 -0.44 -0.11 -31.39
CA GLN A 116 0.92 -0.20 -30.84
C GLN A 116 1.50 1.18 -30.50
N ASN A 117 1.31 2.18 -31.37
CA ASN A 117 1.76 3.54 -31.13
C ASN A 117 1.02 4.20 -29.94
N THR A 118 -0.30 4.00 -29.82
CA THR A 118 -1.04 4.46 -28.62
C THR A 118 -0.53 3.80 -27.34
N THR A 119 -0.39 2.47 -27.32
CA THR A 119 0.11 1.73 -26.15
C THR A 119 1.54 2.14 -25.77
N LYS A 120 2.40 2.42 -26.75
CA LYS A 120 3.77 2.91 -26.52
C LYS A 120 3.76 4.30 -25.85
N ASN A 121 2.93 5.21 -26.33
CA ASN A 121 2.83 6.57 -25.78
C ASN A 121 2.29 6.54 -24.34
N GLU A 122 1.25 5.73 -24.07
CA GLU A 122 0.72 5.52 -22.72
C GLU A 122 1.76 4.92 -21.78
N ALA A 123 2.57 3.95 -22.24
CA ALA A 123 3.65 3.37 -21.44
C ALA A 123 4.73 4.41 -21.10
N GLU A 124 5.09 5.28 -22.04
CA GLU A 124 6.07 6.35 -21.85
C GLU A 124 5.57 7.44 -20.88
N GLU A 125 4.30 7.82 -20.97
CA GLU A 125 3.67 8.75 -20.02
C GLU A 125 3.56 8.17 -18.61
N ASN A 126 3.14 6.90 -18.48
CA ASN A 126 3.13 6.20 -17.21
C ASN A 126 4.54 6.10 -16.60
N GLY A 127 5.58 5.86 -17.42
CA GLY A 127 6.98 5.89 -17.00
C GLY A 127 7.38 7.26 -16.45
N ARG A 128 7.05 8.36 -17.14
CA ARG A 128 7.27 9.73 -16.66
C ARG A 128 6.55 10.02 -15.35
N LEU A 129 5.29 9.60 -15.21
CA LEU A 129 4.49 9.80 -13.99
C LEU A 129 5.08 9.01 -12.81
N LEU A 130 5.50 7.76 -13.04
CA LEU A 130 6.13 6.93 -12.02
C LEU A 130 7.48 7.50 -11.57
N GLY A 131 8.31 7.99 -12.50
CA GLY A 131 9.56 8.69 -12.17
C GLY A 131 9.34 9.93 -11.29
N LYS A 132 8.35 10.78 -11.63
CA LYS A 132 7.96 11.93 -10.78
C LYS A 132 7.54 11.49 -9.38
N ARG A 133 6.73 10.44 -9.27
CA ARG A 133 6.30 9.90 -7.97
C ARG A 133 7.45 9.33 -7.16
N MET A 134 8.44 8.69 -7.79
CA MET A 134 9.63 8.18 -7.11
C MET A 134 10.46 9.33 -6.53
N SER A 135 10.73 10.36 -7.32
CA SER A 135 11.48 11.54 -6.85
C SER A 135 10.81 12.26 -5.66
N VAL A 136 9.48 12.37 -5.65
CA VAL A 136 8.75 12.91 -4.49
C VAL A 136 8.90 12.01 -3.25
N ILE A 137 8.93 10.68 -3.43
CA ILE A 137 9.15 9.73 -2.33
C ILE A 137 10.59 9.84 -1.81
N GLU A 138 11.60 9.90 -2.69
CA GLU A 138 13.01 10.07 -2.31
C GLU A 138 13.21 11.33 -1.45
N ILE A 139 12.70 12.49 -1.90
CA ILE A 139 12.73 13.75 -1.14
C ILE A 139 11.98 13.62 0.20
N SER A 140 10.88 12.86 0.24
CA SER A 140 10.10 12.65 1.48
C SER A 140 10.79 11.71 2.47
N LEU A 141 11.78 10.93 2.03
CA LEU A 141 12.54 9.99 2.86
C LEU A 141 13.87 10.57 3.37
N GLU A 142 14.43 11.60 2.72
CA GLU A 142 15.65 12.32 3.14
C GLU A 142 15.64 12.71 4.65
N PRO A 143 14.53 13.18 5.27
CA PRO A 143 14.52 13.47 6.71
C PRO A 143 14.69 12.25 7.63
N LEU A 144 14.51 11.03 7.12
CA LEU A 144 14.72 9.80 7.90
C LEU A 144 16.21 9.50 8.12
N ASP A 145 17.10 10.03 7.27
CA ASP A 145 18.56 9.89 7.42
C ASP A 145 19.10 10.62 8.67
N GLU A 146 18.32 11.54 9.25
CA GLU A 146 18.63 12.21 10.53
C GLU A 146 18.20 11.37 11.75
N ILE A 147 17.41 10.29 11.59
CA ILE A 147 16.98 9.43 12.71
C ILE A 147 18.15 8.82 13.50
N PRO A 148 19.22 8.26 12.87
CA PRO A 148 20.40 7.79 13.60
C PRO A 148 21.07 8.90 14.43
N ARG A 149 21.07 10.14 13.93
CA ARG A 149 21.64 11.30 14.64
C ARG A 149 20.76 11.76 15.80
N LEU A 150 19.43 11.71 15.66
CA LEU A 150 18.50 11.92 16.77
C LEU A 150 18.62 10.83 17.84
N MET A 151 18.75 9.56 17.43
CA MET A 151 18.96 8.43 18.34
C MET A 151 20.25 8.59 19.16
N ASN A 152 21.36 8.97 18.50
CA ASN A 152 22.63 9.25 19.20
C ASN A 152 22.55 10.46 20.15
N ARG A 153 21.68 11.44 19.88
CA ARG A 153 21.43 12.55 20.81
C ARG A 153 20.57 12.11 21.99
N MET A 154 19.63 11.19 21.75
CA MET A 154 18.75 10.65 22.80
C MET A 154 19.54 9.83 23.81
N THR A 155 20.44 8.96 23.38
CA THR A 155 21.28 8.15 24.28
C THR A 155 22.23 8.98 25.14
N VAL A 156 22.74 10.10 24.62
CA VAL A 156 23.53 11.08 25.41
C VAL A 156 22.66 11.73 26.48
N VAL A 157 21.45 12.19 26.13
CA VAL A 157 20.51 12.80 27.09
C VAL A 157 20.06 11.79 28.16
N GLU A 158 19.84 10.53 27.81
CA GLU A 158 19.53 9.46 28.77
C GLU A 158 20.68 9.24 29.77
N ALA A 159 21.94 9.28 29.31
CA ALA A 159 23.11 9.20 30.19
C ALA A 159 23.23 10.41 31.13
N ASP A 160 23.03 11.63 30.62
CA ASP A 160 23.05 12.86 31.43
C ASP A 160 21.94 12.85 32.50
N VAL A 161 20.74 12.37 32.16
CA VAL A 161 19.64 12.21 33.13
C VAL A 161 20.02 11.23 34.23
N ALA A 162 20.62 10.07 33.91
CA ALA A 162 21.07 9.11 34.92
C ALA A 162 22.13 9.71 35.87
N VAL A 163 23.06 10.52 35.36
CA VAL A 163 24.06 11.24 36.18
C VAL A 163 23.39 12.28 37.10
N LEU A 164 22.39 13.02 36.61
CA LEU A 164 21.64 13.99 37.40
C LEU A 164 20.79 13.32 38.50
N GLU A 165 20.16 12.18 38.21
CA GLU A 165 19.41 11.42 39.22
C GLU A 165 20.33 10.91 40.33
N LEU A 166 21.50 10.38 39.98
CA LEU A 166 22.51 9.92 40.94
C LEU A 166 23.02 11.08 41.82
N SER A 167 23.28 12.24 41.22
CA SER A 167 23.69 13.48 41.92
C SER A 167 22.60 14.02 42.85
N ARG A 168 21.32 13.84 42.50
CA ARG A 168 20.19 14.20 43.36
C ARG A 168 20.08 13.27 44.57
N LEU A 169 20.34 11.98 44.40
CA LEU A 169 20.30 11.01 45.50
C LEU A 169 21.42 11.27 46.53
N THR A 170 22.66 11.47 46.08
CA THR A 170 23.79 11.78 46.97
C THR A 170 23.59 13.10 47.73
N SER A 171 23.03 14.12 47.08
CA SER A 171 22.67 15.40 47.71
C SER A 171 21.53 15.27 48.74
N LYS A 172 20.61 14.32 48.56
CA LYS A 172 19.53 14.06 49.53
C LYS A 172 20.04 13.29 50.76
N GLU A 173 21.03 12.42 50.57
CA GLU A 173 21.66 11.68 51.67
C GLU A 173 22.49 12.61 52.58
N SER A 174 23.22 13.56 52.01
CA SER A 174 23.99 14.54 52.81
C SER A 174 23.10 15.43 53.68
N MET A 175 21.93 15.85 53.17
CA MET A 175 20.93 16.61 53.97
C MET A 175 20.28 15.79 55.09
N SER A 176 20.27 14.46 54.98
CA SER A 176 19.62 13.57 55.96
C SER A 176 20.53 13.23 57.15
N ARG A 177 21.81 13.66 57.14
CA ARG A 177 22.82 13.29 58.14
C ARG A 177 23.19 14.40 59.14
N THR A 178 22.42 15.48 59.17
CA THR A 178 22.59 16.60 60.11
C THR A 178 21.67 16.42 61.32
N GLY A 179 22.24 15.96 62.44
CA GLY A 179 21.55 15.99 63.74
C GLY A 179 21.30 17.43 64.23
N PRO A 180 20.42 17.64 65.22
CA PRO A 180 20.05 18.97 65.69
C PRO A 180 21.21 19.64 66.45
N SER A 181 22.07 20.35 65.73
CA SER A 181 23.02 21.30 66.33
C SER A 181 22.37 22.68 66.34
N THR A 182 22.17 23.22 67.54
CA THR A 182 21.70 24.59 67.76
C THR A 182 22.69 25.64 67.25
N ASP A 183 22.16 26.84 67.03
CA ASP A 183 22.87 28.12 66.91
C ASP A 183 23.74 28.37 65.67
N SER A 184 23.08 28.77 64.57
CA SER A 184 23.70 29.66 63.56
C SER A 184 22.66 30.52 62.84
N SER A 185 22.51 31.78 63.28
CA SER A 185 21.53 32.73 62.74
C SER A 185 21.89 33.30 61.35
N SER A 186 22.98 32.86 60.72
CA SER A 186 23.44 33.35 59.40
C SER A 186 23.06 32.44 58.23
N ALA A 187 22.64 31.19 58.48
CA ALA A 187 22.23 30.25 57.42
C ALA A 187 20.94 30.69 56.68
N SER A 188 20.04 31.40 57.37
CA SER A 188 18.71 31.77 56.85
C SER A 188 18.72 32.70 55.63
N ALA A 189 19.81 33.46 55.40
CA ALA A 189 19.89 34.39 54.27
C ALA A 189 20.35 33.70 52.98
N LEU A 190 21.33 32.80 53.07
CA LEU A 190 21.81 31.99 51.95
C LEU A 190 20.75 31.00 51.45
N ASP A 191 20.01 30.38 52.36
CA ASP A 191 18.91 29.47 52.01
C ASP A 191 17.79 30.22 51.25
N LEU A 192 17.39 31.41 51.71
CA LEU A 192 16.36 32.21 51.05
C LEU A 192 16.75 32.63 49.62
N GLU A 193 18.00 33.05 49.41
CA GLU A 193 18.51 33.43 48.08
C GLU A 193 18.62 32.21 47.15
N THR A 194 19.05 31.05 47.67
CA THR A 194 19.12 29.81 46.89
C THR A 194 17.71 29.34 46.48
N VAL A 195 16.74 29.39 47.39
CA VAL A 195 15.31 29.10 47.11
C VAL A 195 14.74 30.09 46.09
N ARG A 196 15.13 31.37 46.14
CA ARG A 196 14.73 32.39 45.16
C ARG A 196 15.30 32.06 43.77
N GLN A 197 16.59 31.79 43.67
CA GLN A 197 17.24 31.45 42.40
C GLN A 197 16.68 30.16 41.77
N LEU A 198 16.35 29.15 42.58
CA LEU A 198 15.66 27.94 42.11
C LEU A 198 14.26 28.26 41.57
N ARG A 199 13.51 29.13 42.25
CA ARG A 199 12.17 29.57 41.81
C ARG A 199 12.23 30.34 40.48
N ASP A 200 13.19 31.24 40.34
CA ASP A 200 13.44 31.98 39.10
C ASP A 200 13.93 31.05 37.97
N SER A 201 14.70 30.01 38.27
CA SER A 201 15.12 29.01 37.28
C SER A 201 13.96 28.13 36.81
N ASN A 202 13.09 27.68 37.72
CA ASN A 202 11.88 26.95 37.36
C ASN A 202 10.93 27.81 36.50
N ALA A 203 10.81 29.11 36.78
CA ALA A 203 10.03 30.04 35.95
C ALA A 203 10.61 30.17 34.52
N ARG A 204 11.94 30.21 34.37
CA ARG A 204 12.62 30.20 33.05
C ARG A 204 12.40 28.89 32.30
N ILE A 205 12.51 27.75 32.98
CA ILE A 205 12.27 26.43 32.38
C ILE A 205 10.81 26.31 31.91
N GLN A 206 9.84 26.74 32.73
CA GLN A 206 8.43 26.74 32.34
C GLN A 206 8.19 27.62 31.11
N ALA A 207 8.74 28.84 31.07
CA ALA A 207 8.61 29.73 29.91
C ALA A 207 9.27 29.17 28.64
N GLN A 208 10.35 28.38 28.76
CA GLN A 208 10.91 27.64 27.62
C GLN A 208 10.01 26.49 27.18
N LEU A 209 9.42 25.75 28.12
CA LEU A 209 8.50 24.64 27.86
C LEU A 209 7.21 25.15 27.19
N ASP A 210 6.68 26.29 27.64
CA ASP A 210 5.53 26.97 27.01
C ASP A 210 5.89 27.48 25.60
N ARG A 211 7.11 27.97 25.38
CA ARG A 211 7.61 28.31 24.03
C ARG A 211 7.72 27.09 23.13
N VAL A 212 8.15 25.94 23.65
CA VAL A 212 8.23 24.68 22.88
C VAL A 212 6.84 24.12 22.60
N ALA A 213 5.90 24.19 23.55
CA ALA A 213 4.51 23.81 23.33
C ALA A 213 3.84 24.74 22.30
N SER A 214 4.12 26.04 22.34
CA SER A 214 3.65 27.03 21.36
C SER A 214 4.28 26.83 19.98
N SER A 215 5.58 26.54 19.89
CA SER A 215 6.23 26.25 18.61
C SER A 215 5.79 24.89 18.04
N GLN A 216 5.54 23.89 18.88
CA GLN A 216 4.95 22.62 18.48
C GLN A 216 3.50 22.80 18.00
N ALA A 217 2.70 23.62 18.68
CA ALA A 217 1.36 23.98 18.22
C ALA A 217 1.42 24.73 16.88
N LYS A 218 2.34 25.68 16.71
CA LYS A 218 2.57 26.40 15.46
C LYS A 218 3.04 25.48 14.34
N LEU A 219 4.01 24.58 14.59
CA LEU A 219 4.46 23.57 13.62
C LEU A 219 3.33 22.60 13.28
N SER A 220 2.46 22.23 14.22
CA SER A 220 1.27 21.44 13.92
C SER A 220 0.25 22.20 13.07
N ALA A 221 0.18 23.52 13.19
CA ALA A 221 -0.65 24.40 12.34
C ALA A 221 -0.03 24.64 10.96
N GLU A 222 1.30 24.76 10.84
CA GLU A 222 2.02 24.86 9.55
C GLU A 222 2.03 23.51 8.81
N LEU A 223 2.12 22.39 9.51
CA LEU A 223 1.89 21.04 8.97
C LEU A 223 0.43 20.82 8.53
N VAL A 224 -0.51 21.57 9.12
CA VAL A 224 -1.90 21.64 8.64
C VAL A 224 -2.00 22.48 7.35
N ILE A 225 -1.15 23.50 7.16
CA ILE A 225 -1.09 24.31 5.93
C ILE A 225 -0.45 23.53 4.76
N THR A 226 0.42 22.55 5.03
CA THR A 226 0.86 21.57 4.01
C THR A 226 -0.14 20.43 3.76
N GLY A 227 -1.36 20.49 4.31
CA GLY A 227 -2.54 20.04 3.57
C GLY A 227 -3.58 19.15 4.27
N LEU A 228 -3.46 18.82 5.57
CA LEU A 228 -4.44 17.95 6.25
C LEU A 228 -4.81 18.39 7.68
N ALA A 229 -5.74 19.35 7.77
CA ALA A 229 -6.48 19.61 9.01
C ALA A 229 -7.32 18.37 9.43
N SER A 230 -7.15 17.91 10.67
CA SER A 230 -7.81 16.71 11.19
C SER A 230 -8.75 17.00 12.36
N THR A 231 -10.04 17.21 12.07
CA THR A 231 -11.10 17.15 13.09
C THR A 231 -11.44 15.70 13.42
N TRP A 232 -10.55 15.07 14.21
CA TRP A 232 -10.63 13.87 15.08
C TRP A 232 -11.43 12.59 14.71
N ALA A 233 -12.34 12.58 13.75
CA ALA A 233 -13.09 11.41 13.30
C ALA A 233 -13.13 11.25 11.77
N ILE A 234 -13.09 12.36 11.02
CA ILE A 234 -13.25 12.34 9.55
C ILE A 234 -11.90 12.12 8.85
N SER A 235 -10.83 12.75 9.34
CA SER A 235 -9.54 12.79 8.62
C SER A 235 -8.71 11.51 8.73
N LEU A 236 -8.81 10.72 9.81
CA LEU A 236 -8.12 9.42 9.93
C LEU A 236 -8.59 8.40 8.88
N ARG A 237 -9.88 8.43 8.51
CA ARG A 237 -10.43 7.66 7.38
C ARG A 237 -9.81 8.10 6.06
N LEU A 238 -9.79 9.41 5.82
CA LEU A 238 -9.30 10.00 4.58
C LEU A 238 -7.78 9.78 4.40
N LEU A 239 -7.00 9.92 5.48
CA LEU A 239 -5.57 9.59 5.54
C LEU A 239 -5.32 8.12 5.21
N ALA A 240 -6.06 7.20 5.83
CA ALA A 240 -5.96 5.78 5.51
C ALA A 240 -6.35 5.49 4.06
N TYR A 241 -7.34 6.20 3.51
CA TYR A 241 -7.75 6.06 2.11
C TYR A 241 -6.65 6.55 1.17
N ILE A 242 -6.10 7.74 1.39
CA ILE A 242 -5.01 8.31 0.58
C ILE A 242 -3.76 7.42 0.63
N ALA A 243 -3.44 6.83 1.80
CA ALA A 243 -2.31 5.93 1.96
C ALA A 243 -2.51 4.55 1.29
N LEU A 244 -3.74 4.02 1.28
CA LEU A 244 -4.05 2.69 0.74
C LEU A 244 -4.46 2.71 -0.75
N LYS A 245 -4.99 3.82 -1.27
CA LYS A 245 -5.41 3.98 -2.67
C LYS A 245 -4.29 3.73 -3.71
N PRO A 246 -3.00 4.03 -3.45
CA PRO A 246 -1.89 3.62 -4.30
C PRO A 246 -1.62 2.11 -4.34
N LEU A 247 -2.03 1.39 -3.29
CA LEU A 247 -1.82 -0.06 -3.13
C LEU A 247 -3.00 -0.87 -3.70
N ASP A 248 -4.22 -0.32 -3.65
CA ASP A 248 -5.39 -0.86 -4.33
C ASP A 248 -6.18 0.26 -5.04
N ALA A 249 -6.07 0.31 -6.37
CA ALA A 249 -6.76 1.28 -7.19
C ALA A 249 -8.30 1.11 -7.19
N GLN A 250 -8.83 -0.06 -6.83
CA GLN A 250 -10.28 -0.30 -6.70
C GLN A 250 -10.83 0.14 -5.33
N LEU A 251 -9.97 0.37 -4.33
CA LEU A 251 -10.37 0.89 -3.02
C LEU A 251 -11.15 2.20 -3.17
N THR A 252 -12.30 2.30 -2.53
CA THR A 252 -13.08 3.54 -2.39
C THR A 252 -13.06 3.99 -0.94
N GLU A 253 -13.34 5.27 -0.68
CA GLU A 253 -13.37 5.82 0.67
C GLU A 253 -14.35 5.06 1.59
N ARG A 254 -15.43 4.53 1.02
CA ARG A 254 -16.46 3.75 1.73
C ARG A 254 -15.96 2.39 2.25
N ASP A 255 -14.90 1.85 1.67
CA ASP A 255 -14.34 0.55 2.07
C ASP A 255 -13.58 0.66 3.41
N ILE A 256 -13.17 1.86 3.82
CA ILE A 256 -12.53 2.12 5.12
C ILE A 256 -13.59 2.33 6.20
N THR A 257 -14.05 1.22 6.76
CA THR A 257 -15.08 1.22 7.80
C THR A 257 -14.64 1.82 9.14
N SER A 258 -13.34 1.79 9.49
CA SER A 258 -12.78 2.43 10.70
C SER A 258 -11.26 2.62 10.56
N ALA A 259 -10.73 3.72 11.10
CA ALA A 259 -9.30 3.95 11.30
C ALA A 259 -9.08 4.41 12.75
N ARG A 260 -8.06 3.87 13.44
CA ARG A 260 -7.74 4.19 14.85
C ARG A 260 -6.23 4.28 15.04
N PRO A 261 -5.70 5.22 15.83
CA PRO A 261 -4.29 5.25 16.17
C PRO A 261 -3.93 4.08 17.10
N LEU A 262 -2.81 3.41 16.82
CA LEU A 262 -2.20 2.45 17.74
C LEU A 262 -1.27 3.20 18.70
N ILE A 263 -1.82 3.64 19.84
CA ILE A 263 -1.04 4.16 20.94
C ILE A 263 -0.43 2.97 21.69
N LYS A 264 0.87 2.72 21.50
CA LYS A 264 1.62 1.91 22.46
C LYS A 264 1.81 2.73 23.73
N ARG A 265 1.42 2.16 24.87
CA ARG A 265 1.86 2.57 26.20
C ARG A 265 3.09 1.77 26.58
#